data_AF-A0A850MMZ2-F1
#
_entry.id   AF-A0A850MMZ2-F1
#
_cell.length_a   1.000
_cell.length_b   1.000
_cell.length_c   1.000
_cell.angle_alpha   90.00
_cell.angle_beta   90.00
_cell.angle_gamma   90.00
#
_symmetry.space_group_name_H-M   'P 1'
#
loop_
_entity.id
_entity.type
_entity.pdbx_description
1 polymer ?
#
loop_
_entity_poly.entity_id
_entity_poly.type
_entity_poly.pdbx_seq_one_letter_code
_entity_poly.pdbx_strand_id
1 'polypeptide(L)'
;MNESFALVPCPCRKRAGIEGIRKCEDKYPVYNCIIVGPGAEALLALGDPESRRASKEEVVKIAKDAAELGLVHTTDNYSGPATILCQCCECCCGLLAGLTRPGLENPKAIAKANYLAKINSENCVACGTCEERCKFGAISIDDIAQINEDRCMGCGLCAVTCPEEAISMKRLERSPIPAPKKPKRYN
;
A
#
# COMPACT_ATOMS: atom_id res chain seq x y z
N MET A 1 -7.77 -23.26 -0.40
CA MET A 1 -7.72 -22.14 0.57
C MET A 1 -9.07 -21.46 0.53
N ASN A 2 -9.64 -21.09 1.69
CA ASN A 2 -10.91 -20.38 1.75
C ASN A 2 -10.68 -18.95 1.20
N GLU A 3 -11.18 -18.64 0.00
CA GLU A 3 -11.06 -17.32 -0.63
C GLU A 3 -12.18 -16.38 -0.13
N SER A 4 -12.19 -16.13 1.19
CA SER A 4 -13.16 -15.23 1.81
C SER A 4 -12.62 -13.80 1.85
N PHE A 5 -13.44 -12.83 1.45
CA PHE A 5 -13.09 -11.42 1.47
C PHE A 5 -14.16 -10.60 2.18
N ALA A 6 -13.74 -9.73 3.08
CA ALA A 6 -14.60 -8.72 3.69
C ALA A 6 -14.06 -7.33 3.36
N LEU A 7 -14.89 -6.53 2.69
CA LEU A 7 -14.62 -5.12 2.45
C LEU A 7 -15.09 -4.33 3.67
N VAL A 8 -14.17 -3.56 4.24
CA VAL A 8 -14.40 -2.73 5.42
C VAL A 8 -13.94 -1.30 5.15
N PRO A 9 -14.48 -0.29 5.85
CA PRO A 9 -13.96 1.07 5.76
C PRO A 9 -12.50 1.11 6.22
N CYS A 10 -11.66 1.85 5.52
CA CYS A 10 -10.26 2.06 5.91
C CYS A 10 -10.25 2.72 7.30
N PRO A 11 -9.73 2.03 8.34
CA PRO A 11 -9.83 2.53 9.72
C PRO A 11 -9.10 3.86 9.87
N CYS A 12 -7.99 4.04 9.16
CA CYS A 12 -7.20 5.26 9.17
C CYS A 12 -7.94 6.46 8.56
N ARG A 13 -8.62 6.28 7.42
CA ARG A 13 -9.40 7.37 6.78
C ARG A 13 -10.67 7.65 7.54
N LYS A 14 -11.37 6.62 8.01
CA LYS A 14 -12.59 6.76 8.83
C LYS A 14 -12.31 7.53 10.11
N ARG A 15 -11.27 7.13 10.87
CA ARG A 15 -10.81 7.87 12.06
C ARG A 15 -10.49 9.32 11.73
N ALA A 16 -9.69 9.57 10.68
CA ALA A 16 -9.34 10.93 10.27
C ALA A 16 -10.57 11.77 9.87
N GLY A 17 -11.60 11.16 9.29
CA GLY A 17 -12.87 11.83 8.97
C GLY A 17 -13.66 12.20 10.22
N ILE A 18 -13.80 11.27 11.17
CA ILE A 18 -14.47 11.51 12.47
C ILE A 18 -13.76 12.62 13.25
N GLU A 19 -12.43 12.65 13.22
CA GLU A 19 -11.62 13.68 13.87
C GLU A 19 -11.58 15.02 13.10
N GLY A 20 -12.14 15.10 11.89
CA GLY A 20 -12.10 16.31 11.06
C GLY A 20 -10.73 16.66 10.49
N ILE A 21 -9.80 15.70 10.43
CA ILE A 21 -8.41 15.90 9.95
C ILE A 21 -8.12 15.22 8.61
N ARG A 22 -9.13 14.63 7.96
CA ARG A 22 -8.98 13.92 6.68
C ARG A 22 -8.82 14.90 5.51
N LYS A 23 -7.57 15.12 5.09
CA LYS A 23 -7.24 16.00 3.96
C LYS A 23 -7.50 15.43 2.56
N CYS A 24 -7.78 14.14 2.43
CA CYS A 24 -7.92 13.45 1.14
C CYS A 24 -9.35 12.99 0.86
N GLU A 25 -10.34 13.66 1.44
CA GLU A 25 -11.74 13.26 1.37
C GLU A 25 -12.31 13.27 -0.05
N ASP A 26 -11.90 14.26 -0.83
CA ASP A 26 -12.19 14.48 -2.24
C ASP A 26 -11.40 13.56 -3.20
N LYS A 27 -10.38 12.86 -2.70
CA LYS A 27 -9.44 12.10 -3.53
C LYS A 27 -9.50 10.59 -3.33
N TYR A 28 -9.58 10.12 -2.09
CA TYR A 28 -9.41 8.70 -1.77
C TYR A 28 -10.66 8.10 -1.13
N PRO A 29 -11.21 6.98 -1.63
CA PRO A 29 -12.41 6.37 -1.06
C PRO A 29 -12.19 5.93 0.39
N VAL A 30 -13.25 5.72 1.16
CA VAL A 30 -13.10 5.09 2.49
C VAL A 30 -13.00 3.57 2.36
N TYR A 31 -13.78 2.95 1.46
CA TYR A 31 -13.87 1.51 1.29
C TYR A 31 -12.73 0.95 0.41
N ASN A 32 -11.57 0.73 1.02
CA ASN A 32 -10.44 0.07 0.35
C ASN A 32 -9.63 -0.84 1.30
N CYS A 33 -10.22 -1.29 2.41
CA CYS A 33 -9.56 -2.21 3.34
C CYS A 33 -10.22 -3.59 3.19
N ILE A 34 -9.42 -4.60 2.87
CA ILE A 34 -9.95 -5.92 2.52
C ILE A 34 -9.34 -6.94 3.48
N ILE A 35 -10.16 -7.52 4.34
CA ILE A 35 -9.75 -8.65 5.18
C ILE A 35 -9.86 -9.93 4.34
N VAL A 36 -8.87 -10.81 4.47
CA VAL A 36 -8.71 -12.01 3.64
C VAL A 36 -8.71 -13.26 4.52
N GLY A 37 -9.38 -14.30 4.05
CA GLY A 37 -9.37 -15.63 4.65
C GLY A 37 -10.19 -15.72 5.95
N PRO A 38 -9.75 -16.50 6.96
CA PRO A 38 -10.54 -16.74 8.17
C PRO A 38 -10.94 -15.48 8.94
N GLY A 39 -10.10 -14.45 8.91
CA GLY A 39 -10.40 -13.15 9.54
C GLY A 39 -11.61 -12.46 8.90
N ALA A 40 -11.84 -12.66 7.59
CA ALA A 40 -12.99 -12.10 6.89
C ALA A 40 -14.29 -12.74 7.38
N GLU A 41 -14.32 -14.07 7.53
CA GLU A 41 -15.48 -14.79 8.06
C GLU A 41 -15.78 -14.40 9.52
N ALA A 42 -14.74 -14.33 10.35
CA ALA A 42 -14.86 -13.91 11.74
C ALA A 42 -15.44 -12.49 11.83
N LEU A 43 -14.93 -11.56 11.02
CA LEU A 43 -15.41 -10.18 11.00
C LEU A 43 -16.86 -10.08 10.52
N LEU A 44 -17.23 -10.80 9.46
CA LEU A 44 -18.60 -10.83 8.96
C LEU A 44 -19.58 -11.42 10.00
N ALA A 45 -19.14 -12.42 10.76
CA ALA A 45 -19.93 -13.01 11.84
C ALA A 45 -20.16 -12.05 13.03
N LEU A 46 -19.29 -11.05 13.23
CA LEU A 46 -19.51 -10.00 14.24
C LEU A 46 -20.66 -9.06 13.87
N GLY A 47 -21.08 -9.02 12.59
CA GLY A 47 -22.24 -8.24 12.15
C GLY A 47 -22.03 -6.73 12.16
N ASP A 48 -20.80 -6.25 11.96
CA ASP A 48 -20.53 -4.82 11.79
C ASP A 48 -21.29 -4.29 10.55
N PRO A 49 -22.21 -3.32 10.71
CA PRO A 49 -23.06 -2.84 9.62
C PRO A 49 -22.30 -2.10 8.52
N GLU A 50 -21.07 -1.65 8.78
CA GLU A 50 -20.22 -1.00 7.77
C GLU A 50 -19.31 -1.97 7.02
N SER A 51 -19.39 -3.26 7.35
CA SER A 51 -18.59 -4.31 6.74
C SER A 51 -19.44 -5.25 5.91
N ARG A 52 -18.93 -5.69 4.76
CA ARG A 52 -19.66 -6.64 3.91
C ARG A 52 -18.75 -7.62 3.20
N ARG A 53 -19.35 -8.73 2.75
CA ARG A 53 -18.67 -9.69 1.89
C ARG A 53 -18.35 -9.03 0.54
N ALA A 54 -17.19 -9.37 -0.02
CA ALA A 54 -16.76 -8.99 -1.36
C ALA A 54 -16.44 -10.24 -2.19
N SER A 55 -16.64 -10.15 -3.51
CA SER A 55 -16.17 -11.17 -4.44
C SER A 55 -14.70 -10.97 -4.79
N LYS A 56 -14.06 -11.98 -5.38
CA LYS A 56 -12.68 -11.88 -5.86
C LYS A 56 -12.52 -10.81 -6.95
N GLU A 57 -13.49 -10.77 -7.88
CA GLU A 57 -13.53 -9.81 -8.99
C GLU A 57 -13.64 -8.38 -8.45
N GLU A 58 -14.47 -8.18 -7.44
CA GLU A 58 -14.59 -6.91 -6.75
C GLU A 58 -13.28 -6.51 -6.05
N VAL A 59 -12.65 -7.43 -5.32
CA VAL A 59 -11.34 -7.18 -4.69
C VAL A 59 -10.29 -6.78 -5.71
N VAL A 60 -10.21 -7.48 -6.85
CA VAL A 60 -9.29 -7.15 -7.94
C VAL A 60 -9.60 -5.77 -8.52
N LYS A 61 -10.88 -5.44 -8.72
CA LYS A 61 -11.28 -4.12 -9.21
C LYS A 61 -10.86 -3.02 -8.23
N ILE A 62 -11.16 -3.17 -6.93
CA ILE A 62 -10.80 -2.21 -5.88
C ILE A 62 -9.29 -2.02 -5.83
N ALA A 63 -8.50 -3.09 -5.96
CA ALA A 63 -7.05 -2.98 -5.99
C ALA A 63 -6.56 -2.21 -7.22
N LYS A 64 -7.09 -2.48 -8.42
CA LYS A 64 -6.72 -1.74 -9.63
C LYS A 64 -7.08 -0.26 -9.54
N ASP A 65 -8.33 0.06 -9.18
CA ASP A 65 -8.79 1.43 -8.99
C ASP A 65 -7.91 2.17 -7.96
N ALA A 66 -7.56 1.51 -6.86
CA ALA A 66 -6.69 2.07 -5.84
C ALA A 66 -5.26 2.32 -6.35
N ALA A 67 -4.71 1.40 -7.15
CA ALA A 67 -3.41 1.57 -7.79
C ALA A 67 -3.41 2.76 -8.75
N GLU A 68 -4.49 2.99 -9.50
CA GLU A 68 -4.70 4.13 -10.41
C GLU A 68 -4.87 5.46 -9.66
N LEU A 69 -5.42 5.44 -8.44
CA LEU A 69 -5.45 6.61 -7.54
C LEU A 69 -4.11 6.88 -6.84
N GLY A 70 -3.18 5.93 -6.88
CA GLY A 70 -1.86 6.04 -6.26
C GLY A 70 -1.84 5.66 -4.79
N LEU A 71 -2.77 4.79 -4.40
CA LEU A 71 -2.78 4.16 -3.10
C LEU A 71 -1.79 2.99 -3.09
N VAL A 72 -1.03 2.89 -2.01
CA VAL A 72 0.01 1.88 -1.86
C VAL A 72 -0.64 0.59 -1.40
N HIS A 73 -0.49 -0.48 -2.19
CA HIS A 73 -0.80 -1.83 -1.76
C HIS A 73 0.10 -2.25 -0.60
N THR A 74 -0.50 -2.61 0.53
CA THR A 74 0.23 -3.14 1.68
C THR A 74 -0.48 -4.36 2.26
N THR A 75 0.22 -5.12 3.08
CA THR A 75 -0.29 -6.29 3.79
C THR A 75 0.40 -6.40 5.15
N ASP A 76 0.23 -7.54 5.82
CA ASP A 76 0.88 -7.90 7.06
C ASP A 76 2.40 -7.66 7.02
N ASN A 77 2.96 -7.11 8.11
CA ASN A 77 4.38 -6.83 8.24
C ASN A 77 5.14 -7.97 8.96
N TYR A 78 4.80 -9.21 8.66
CA TYR A 78 5.46 -10.41 9.17
C TYR A 78 5.45 -11.51 8.09
N SER A 79 6.35 -12.49 8.18
CA SER A 79 6.29 -13.63 7.26
C SER A 79 5.15 -14.57 7.63
N GLY A 80 4.15 -14.67 6.78
CA GLY A 80 3.01 -15.58 6.93
C GLY A 80 1.95 -15.34 5.86
N PRO A 81 0.80 -16.03 5.94
CA PRO A 81 -0.33 -15.75 5.05
C PRO A 81 -0.81 -14.31 5.23
N ALA A 82 -1.09 -13.64 4.12
CA ALA A 82 -1.73 -12.33 4.13
C ALA A 82 -3.14 -12.46 4.73
N THR A 83 -3.42 -11.67 5.75
CA THR A 83 -4.73 -11.55 6.41
C THR A 83 -5.47 -10.29 5.96
N ILE A 84 -4.74 -9.36 5.35
CA ILE A 84 -5.26 -8.07 4.91
C ILE A 84 -4.61 -7.63 3.60
N LEU A 85 -5.44 -7.10 2.70
CA LEU A 85 -5.01 -6.32 1.54
C LEU A 85 -5.45 -4.87 1.76
N CYS A 86 -4.47 -4.02 2.02
CA CYS A 86 -4.64 -2.60 2.31
C CYS A 86 -4.30 -1.74 1.09
N GLN A 87 -4.96 -0.59 1.02
CA GLN A 87 -4.82 0.41 -0.03
C GLN A 87 -4.50 1.77 0.60
N CYS A 88 -3.28 1.93 1.10
CA CYS A 88 -2.91 2.99 2.03
C CYS A 88 -2.60 4.31 1.32
N CYS A 89 -3.07 5.43 1.89
CA CYS A 89 -2.63 6.77 1.50
C CYS A 89 -1.53 7.27 2.43
N GLU A 90 -0.70 8.16 1.91
CA GLU A 90 0.40 8.84 2.59
C GLU A 90 -0.06 9.72 3.76
N CYS A 91 -1.28 10.24 3.71
CA CYS A 91 -1.77 11.23 4.67
C CYS A 91 -2.41 10.61 5.93
N CYS A 92 -3.31 9.64 5.77
CA CYS A 92 -4.09 9.09 6.90
C CYS A 92 -3.47 7.83 7.51
N CYS A 93 -2.78 7.01 6.70
CA CYS A 93 -2.37 5.66 7.12
C CYS A 93 -1.33 5.69 8.25
N GLY A 94 -1.65 5.09 9.40
CA GLY A 94 -0.73 4.96 10.52
C GLY A 94 0.51 4.11 10.19
N LEU A 95 0.37 3.08 9.35
CA LEU A 95 1.49 2.22 8.95
C LEU A 95 2.50 2.95 8.07
N LEU A 96 2.02 3.79 7.14
CA LEU A 96 2.91 4.56 6.26
C LEU A 96 3.46 5.81 6.93
N ALA A 97 2.95 6.22 8.10
CA ALA A 97 3.28 7.49 8.73
C ALA A 97 4.80 7.70 8.88
N GLY A 98 5.54 6.66 9.30
CA GLY A 98 6.99 6.76 9.47
C GLY A 98 7.79 6.83 8.18
N LEU A 99 7.17 6.60 7.03
CA LEU A 99 7.78 6.75 5.70
C LEU A 99 7.34 8.01 4.98
N THR A 100 6.22 8.62 5.40
CA THR A 100 5.55 9.69 4.63
C THR A 100 5.37 10.99 5.40
N ARG A 101 5.56 11.01 6.72
CA ARG A 101 5.30 12.18 7.56
C ARG A 101 6.56 12.65 8.29
N PRO A 102 6.90 13.94 8.19
CA PRO A 102 8.00 14.53 8.95
C PRO A 102 7.81 14.36 10.46
N GLY A 103 8.91 14.08 11.18
CA GLY A 103 8.96 13.91 12.63
C GLY A 103 8.58 12.52 13.14
N LEU A 104 8.22 11.59 12.25
CA LEU A 104 7.90 10.19 12.59
C LEU A 104 8.84 9.19 11.92
N GLU A 105 9.99 9.64 11.43
CA GLU A 105 10.88 8.90 10.55
C GLU A 105 11.21 7.51 11.10
N ASN A 106 10.72 6.50 10.39
CA ASN A 106 11.00 5.11 10.67
C ASN A 106 11.09 4.35 9.33
N PRO A 107 12.30 4.22 8.75
CA PRO A 107 12.51 3.54 7.48
C PRO A 107 12.19 2.04 7.53
N LYS A 108 11.90 1.49 8.71
CA LYS A 108 11.52 0.09 8.95
C LYS A 108 10.06 -0.06 9.40
N ALA A 109 9.23 0.98 9.27
CA ALA A 109 7.82 0.95 9.69
C ALA A 109 7.03 -0.18 9.00
N ILE A 110 7.31 -0.41 7.71
CA ILE A 110 6.78 -1.54 6.94
C ILE A 110 7.90 -2.18 6.11
N ALA A 111 7.76 -3.48 5.83
CA ALA A 111 8.66 -4.18 4.92
C ALA A 111 8.51 -3.67 3.49
N LYS A 112 9.64 -3.64 2.77
CA LYS A 112 9.69 -3.32 1.34
C LYS A 112 9.32 -4.56 0.53
N ALA A 113 8.72 -4.37 -0.64
CA ALA A 113 8.50 -5.46 -1.58
C ALA A 113 9.86 -5.99 -2.12
N ASN A 114 9.89 -7.25 -2.55
CA ASN A 114 11.04 -7.86 -3.23
C ASN A 114 11.16 -7.42 -4.70
N TYR A 115 10.89 -6.14 -4.94
CA TYR A 115 10.98 -5.49 -6.22
C TYR A 115 11.62 -4.11 -6.06
N LEU A 116 12.27 -3.67 -7.14
CA LEU A 116 12.86 -2.36 -7.27
C LEU A 116 12.47 -1.78 -8.63
N ALA A 117 12.02 -0.54 -8.65
CA ALA A 117 11.73 0.16 -9.89
C ALA A 117 13.05 0.43 -10.65
N LYS A 118 13.01 0.34 -11.97
CA LYS A 118 14.14 0.65 -12.87
C LYS A 118 13.65 1.46 -14.06
N ILE A 119 14.37 2.53 -14.36
CA ILE A 119 14.09 3.44 -15.48
C ILE A 119 14.80 2.92 -16.73
N ASN A 120 14.10 2.91 -17.85
CA ASN A 120 14.68 2.85 -19.19
C ASN A 120 14.95 4.28 -19.66
N SER A 121 16.22 4.66 -19.75
CA SER A 121 16.64 6.00 -20.15
C SER A 121 16.29 6.34 -21.60
N GLU A 122 16.16 5.35 -22.48
CA GLU A 122 15.84 5.59 -23.90
C GLU A 122 14.40 6.05 -24.10
N ASN A 123 13.49 5.63 -23.22
CA ASN A 123 12.06 5.98 -23.30
C ASN A 123 11.70 7.12 -22.34
N CYS A 124 12.55 7.45 -21.36
CA CYS A 124 12.21 8.43 -20.35
C CYS A 124 12.28 9.85 -20.92
N VAL A 125 11.13 10.53 -20.95
CA VAL A 125 11.01 11.92 -21.41
C VAL A 125 11.02 12.95 -20.25
N ALA A 126 11.46 12.54 -19.06
CA ALA A 126 11.54 13.39 -17.86
C ALA A 126 10.25 14.15 -17.50
N CYS A 127 9.06 13.59 -17.77
CA CYS A 127 7.78 14.28 -17.58
C CYS A 127 7.33 14.51 -16.12
N GLY A 128 8.02 13.94 -15.13
CA GLY A 128 7.71 14.13 -13.71
C GLY A 128 6.56 13.31 -13.11
N THR A 129 5.72 12.64 -13.92
CA THR A 129 4.58 11.86 -13.39
C THR A 129 4.98 10.84 -12.32
N CYS A 130 6.13 10.18 -12.50
CA CYS A 130 6.62 9.18 -11.54
C CYS A 130 7.10 9.78 -10.22
N GLU A 131 7.64 11.00 -10.22
CA GLU A 131 8.05 11.74 -9.03
C GLU A 131 6.83 12.11 -8.19
N GLU A 132 5.83 12.76 -8.81
CA GLU A 132 4.56 13.10 -8.14
C GLU A 132 3.84 11.89 -7.56
N ARG A 133 3.97 10.75 -8.26
CA ARG A 133 3.35 9.49 -7.83
C ARG A 133 4.04 8.86 -6.62
N CYS A 134 5.33 9.13 -6.43
CA CYS A 134 6.14 8.45 -5.42
C CYS A 134 5.84 8.98 -4.01
N LYS A 135 5.06 8.21 -3.24
CA LYS A 135 4.70 8.57 -1.85
C LYS A 135 5.87 8.60 -0.86
N PHE A 136 7.04 8.12 -1.28
CA PHE A 136 8.20 7.88 -0.41
C PHE A 136 9.37 8.81 -0.74
N GLY A 137 9.22 9.72 -1.72
CA GLY A 137 10.30 10.60 -2.18
C GLY A 137 11.51 9.83 -2.70
N ALA A 138 11.27 8.68 -3.34
CA ALA A 138 12.31 7.80 -3.87
C ALA A 138 12.66 8.09 -5.33
N ILE A 139 12.01 9.06 -5.96
CA ILE A 139 12.22 9.42 -7.37
C ILE A 139 12.47 10.92 -7.43
N SER A 140 13.44 11.32 -8.24
CA SER A 140 13.73 12.71 -8.59
C SER A 140 13.88 12.85 -10.10
N ILE A 141 13.58 14.03 -10.63
CA ILE A 141 13.75 14.36 -12.06
C ILE A 141 14.98 15.25 -12.26
N ASP A 142 15.81 14.88 -13.23
CA ASP A 142 16.89 15.69 -13.79
C ASP A 142 16.80 15.58 -15.33
N ASP A 143 17.88 15.26 -16.04
CA ASP A 143 17.84 14.92 -17.47
C ASP A 143 16.91 13.72 -17.75
N ILE A 144 16.84 12.76 -16.83
CA ILE A 144 15.89 11.64 -16.79
C ILE A 144 15.44 11.39 -15.35
N ALA A 145 14.39 10.58 -15.17
CA ALA A 145 14.01 10.12 -13.85
C ALA A 145 15.12 9.28 -13.19
N GLN A 146 15.38 9.52 -11.91
CA GLN A 146 16.36 8.78 -11.10
C GLN A 146 15.68 8.16 -9.89
N ILE A 147 16.12 6.96 -9.49
CA ILE A 147 15.54 6.20 -8.37
C ILE A 147 16.55 6.09 -7.23
N ASN A 148 16.18 6.59 -6.06
CA ASN A 148 16.86 6.30 -4.81
C ASN A 148 16.43 4.91 -4.29
N GLU A 149 17.31 3.92 -4.42
CA GLU A 149 17.02 2.53 -4.06
C GLU A 149 16.76 2.33 -2.56
N ASP A 150 17.38 3.15 -1.71
CA ASP A 150 17.21 3.12 -0.25
C ASP A 150 15.83 3.62 0.18
N ARG A 151 15.20 4.49 -0.60
CA ARG A 151 13.84 4.98 -0.34
C ARG A 151 12.78 4.21 -1.12
N CYS A 152 13.16 3.50 -2.18
CA CYS A 152 12.21 2.76 -3.00
C CYS A 152 11.61 1.58 -2.23
N MET A 153 10.29 1.64 -2.01
CA MET A 153 9.52 0.58 -1.34
C MET A 153 9.13 -0.58 -2.26
N GLY A 154 9.34 -0.42 -3.58
CA GLY A 154 9.00 -1.44 -4.57
C GLY A 154 7.50 -1.57 -4.88
N CYS A 155 6.69 -0.54 -4.61
CA CYS A 155 5.23 -0.59 -4.73
C CYS A 155 4.70 -0.58 -6.18
N GLY A 156 5.53 -0.21 -7.17
CA GLY A 156 5.16 -0.25 -8.59
C GLY A 156 4.24 0.86 -9.08
N LEU A 157 3.77 1.78 -8.22
CA LEU A 157 2.87 2.86 -8.63
C LEU A 157 3.46 3.77 -9.71
N CYS A 158 4.77 3.99 -9.71
CA CYS A 158 5.46 4.76 -10.75
C CYS A 158 5.43 4.05 -12.11
N ALA A 159 5.52 2.71 -12.13
CA ALA A 159 5.43 1.92 -13.36
C ALA A 159 4.02 1.96 -13.94
N VAL A 160 2.98 1.83 -13.09
CA VAL A 160 1.58 1.87 -13.51
C VAL A 160 1.20 3.19 -14.18
N THR A 161 1.80 4.31 -13.77
CA THR A 161 1.40 5.64 -14.22
C THR A 161 2.30 6.24 -15.31
N CYS A 162 3.40 5.58 -15.67
CA CYS A 162 4.36 6.14 -16.62
C CYS A 162 3.77 6.12 -18.03
N PRO A 163 3.54 7.28 -18.67
CA PRO A 163 2.90 7.33 -19.99
C PRO A 163 3.77 6.72 -21.10
N GLU A 164 5.09 6.76 -20.94
CA GLU A 164 6.06 6.20 -21.90
C GLU A 164 6.44 4.74 -21.61
N GLU A 165 5.81 4.13 -20.61
CA GLU A 165 6.15 2.78 -20.14
C GLU A 165 7.65 2.61 -19.82
N ALA A 166 8.33 3.71 -19.47
CA ALA A 166 9.77 3.77 -19.27
C ALA A 166 10.21 3.17 -17.92
N ILE A 167 9.30 2.60 -17.12
CA ILE A 167 9.59 2.11 -15.78
C ILE A 167 9.14 0.65 -15.65
N SER A 168 10.07 -0.21 -15.25
CA SER A 168 9.81 -1.63 -14.99
C SER A 168 10.13 -1.99 -13.53
N MET A 169 9.53 -3.07 -13.04
CA MET A 169 9.81 -3.61 -11.70
C MET A 169 10.73 -4.82 -11.80
N LYS A 170 11.97 -4.69 -11.32
CA LYS A 170 12.92 -5.81 -11.26
C LYS A 170 12.85 -6.50 -9.91
N ARG A 171 12.82 -7.82 -9.91
CA ARG A 171 12.87 -8.63 -8.68
C ARG A 171 14.21 -8.40 -7.98
N LEU A 172 14.15 -8.10 -6.68
CA LEU A 172 15.30 -7.92 -5.81
C LEU A 172 15.00 -8.64 -4.50
N GLU A 173 15.69 -9.75 -4.25
CA GLU A 173 15.52 -10.47 -2.99
C GLU A 173 16.07 -9.64 -1.84
N ARG A 174 15.21 -9.32 -0.87
CA ARG A 174 15.58 -8.61 0.35
C ARG A 174 15.71 -9.60 1.51
N SER A 175 16.24 -9.12 2.63
CA SER A 175 16.25 -9.90 3.87
C SER A 175 14.85 -10.40 4.21
N PRO A 176 14.70 -11.65 4.67
CA PRO A 176 13.41 -12.20 5.05
C PRO A 176 12.72 -11.36 6.13
N ILE A 177 11.42 -11.17 5.99
CA ILE A 177 10.59 -10.56 7.03
C ILE A 177 10.50 -11.56 8.20
N PRO A 178 10.67 -11.14 9.46
CA PRO A 178 10.57 -12.06 10.59
C PRO A 178 9.18 -12.69 10.72
N ALA A 179 9.14 -13.94 11.17
CA ALA A 179 7.90 -14.59 11.58
C ALA A 179 7.35 -13.95 12.86
N PRO A 180 6.01 -13.95 13.06
CA PRO A 180 5.43 -13.45 14.28
C PRO A 180 5.94 -14.29 15.46
N LYS A 181 6.37 -13.61 16.54
CA LYS A 181 6.76 -14.30 17.77
C LYS A 181 5.53 -14.98 18.36
N LYS A 182 5.66 -16.23 18.81
CA LYS A 182 4.59 -16.90 19.55
C LYS A 182 4.20 -16.00 20.73
N PRO A 183 2.90 -15.71 20.94
CA PRO A 183 2.47 -14.89 22.05
C PRO A 183 2.97 -15.52 23.35
N LYS A 184 3.63 -14.73 24.19
CA LYS A 184 3.93 -15.18 25.55
C LYS A 184 2.59 -15.34 26.24
N ARG A 185 2.26 -16.57 26.65
CA ARG A 185 1.16 -16.79 27.58
C ARG A 185 1.58 -16.14 28.89
N TYR A 186 0.95 -15.04 29.25
CA TYR A 186 1.02 -14.53 30.61
C TYR A 186 0.16 -15.48 31.44
N ASN A 187 0.81 -16.28 32.28
CA ASN A 187 0.15 -17.12 33.28
C ASN A 187 -0.41 -16.25 34.40
#